data_AF-A0A1N7NM34-F1
#
_entry.id   AF-A0A1N7NM34-F1
#
_cell.length_a   1.000
_cell.length_b   1.000
_cell.length_c   1.000
_cell.angle_alpha   90.00
_cell.angle_beta   90.00
_cell.angle_gamma   90.00
#
_symmetry.space_group_name_H-M   'P 1'
#
loop_
_entity.id
_entity.type
_entity.pdbx_description
1 polymer ?
#
loop_
_entity_poly.entity_id
_entity_poly.type
_entity_poly.pdbx_seq_one_letter_code
_entity_poly.pdbx_strand_id
1 'polypeptide(L)'
;MTFELAGRIEVDKIVMMSGLPAARQGDLMPNWICYTVSWPEELKGALDYQWNEVAIPYWRTLVRKAEEVGVQRIALENFSAQLVYNSETLLRLRSAVGPRVGMNLDPSHLMWMGADPICAVQELGDAVFHVHAKDTRFESAAAQVNGALETKPVELVTARSWNYVAVGLGRGIDWWKSFIYALKTSGYDDFISIEVEDFVLGQRAGLQASLSVLEQCLFAEE
;
A
#
# COMPACT_ATOMS: atom_id res chain seq x y z
N MET A 1 -13.02 -5.71 -18.29
CA MET A 1 -12.03 -6.81 -18.29
C MET A 1 -11.73 -7.37 -16.89
N THR A 2 -11.02 -6.68 -15.97
CA THR A 2 -10.68 -7.28 -14.64
C THR A 2 -11.90 -7.57 -13.77
N PHE A 3 -12.79 -6.58 -13.56
CA PHE A 3 -14.03 -6.79 -12.79
C PHE A 3 -14.94 -7.85 -13.41
N GLU A 4 -15.13 -7.82 -14.73
CA GLU A 4 -15.91 -8.83 -15.45
C GLU A 4 -15.34 -10.24 -15.28
N LEU A 5 -14.01 -10.39 -15.33
CA LEU A 5 -13.38 -11.68 -15.09
C LEU A 5 -13.59 -12.12 -13.64
N ALA A 6 -13.38 -11.24 -12.66
CA ALA A 6 -13.59 -11.53 -11.25
C ALA A 6 -15.01 -12.05 -10.97
N GLY A 7 -16.03 -11.39 -11.53
CA GLY A 7 -17.42 -11.85 -11.43
C GLY A 7 -17.66 -13.22 -12.08
N ARG A 8 -16.95 -13.56 -13.17
CA ARG A 8 -17.06 -14.88 -13.84
C ARG A 8 -16.36 -16.00 -13.08
N ILE A 9 -15.34 -15.69 -12.29
CA ILE A 9 -14.60 -16.67 -11.48
C ILE A 9 -14.95 -16.57 -9.98
N GLU A 10 -16.04 -15.87 -9.66
CA GLU A 10 -16.59 -15.73 -8.30
C GLU A 10 -15.59 -15.16 -7.28
N VAL A 11 -14.69 -14.29 -7.73
CA VAL A 11 -13.79 -13.53 -6.86
C VAL A 11 -14.48 -12.25 -6.43
N ASP A 12 -14.70 -12.11 -5.12
CA ASP A 12 -15.43 -10.99 -4.50
C ASP A 12 -14.50 -9.84 -4.05
N LYS A 13 -13.19 -10.09 -3.96
CA LYS A 13 -12.16 -9.14 -3.53
C LYS A 13 -11.09 -8.96 -4.59
N ILE A 14 -10.82 -7.71 -4.97
CA ILE A 14 -9.75 -7.37 -5.92
C ILE A 14 -8.70 -6.50 -5.24
N VAL A 15 -7.44 -6.93 -5.31
CA VAL A 15 -6.28 -6.09 -4.99
C VAL A 15 -5.87 -5.32 -6.24
N MET A 16 -5.69 -4.01 -6.12
CA MET A 16 -5.22 -3.17 -7.23
C MET A 16 -4.58 -1.87 -6.75
N MET A 17 -3.94 -1.16 -7.68
CA MET A 17 -3.43 0.19 -7.43
C MET A 17 -4.52 1.24 -7.65
N SER A 18 -4.42 2.37 -6.95
CA SER A 18 -5.39 3.46 -7.09
C SER A 18 -5.27 4.23 -8.41
N GLY A 19 -4.10 4.14 -9.05
CA GLY A 19 -3.69 5.01 -10.14
C GLY A 19 -3.18 6.35 -9.60
N LEU A 20 -2.54 7.11 -10.49
CA LEU A 20 -2.07 8.46 -10.20
C LEU A 20 -2.35 9.36 -11.40
N PRO A 21 -3.33 10.28 -11.31
CA PRO A 21 -3.59 11.20 -12.41
C PRO A 21 -2.42 12.17 -12.64
N ALA A 22 -2.36 12.76 -13.83
CA ALA A 22 -1.45 13.86 -14.11
C ALA A 22 -1.85 15.13 -13.35
N ALA A 23 -0.98 16.15 -13.32
CA ALA A 23 -1.23 17.38 -12.56
C ALA A 23 -2.30 18.29 -13.19
N ARG A 24 -2.60 18.13 -14.48
CA ARG A 24 -3.62 18.92 -15.19
C ARG A 24 -4.05 18.23 -16.48
N GLN A 25 -5.09 18.77 -17.10
CA GLN A 25 -5.57 18.30 -18.40
C GLN A 25 -4.47 18.41 -19.48
N GLY A 26 -4.30 17.33 -20.24
CA GLY A 26 -3.36 17.26 -21.36
C GLY A 26 -1.93 16.84 -20.98
N ASP A 27 -1.60 16.80 -19.69
CA ASP A 27 -0.34 16.22 -19.25
C ASP A 27 -0.34 14.70 -19.46
N LEU A 28 0.80 14.16 -19.88
CA LEU A 28 0.94 12.74 -20.23
C LEU A 28 1.61 11.89 -19.13
N MET A 29 2.10 12.54 -18.07
CA MET A 29 2.87 11.88 -17.01
C MET A 29 2.13 11.95 -15.68
N PRO A 30 2.09 10.85 -14.91
CA PRO A 30 1.56 10.88 -13.54
C PRO A 30 2.41 11.81 -12.67
N ASN A 31 1.78 12.48 -11.70
CA ASN A 31 2.47 13.45 -10.85
C ASN A 31 2.22 13.18 -9.36
N TRP A 32 3.22 12.68 -8.65
CA TRP A 32 3.11 12.40 -7.21
C TRP A 32 3.58 13.60 -6.40
N ILE A 33 2.62 14.34 -5.84
CA ILE A 33 2.89 15.60 -5.13
C ILE A 33 3.14 15.28 -3.64
N CYS A 34 4.40 15.34 -3.22
CA CYS A 34 4.86 15.06 -1.85
C CYS A 34 5.36 16.30 -1.10
N TYR A 35 4.95 17.49 -1.54
CA TYR A 35 5.37 18.76 -0.98
C TYR A 35 4.14 19.56 -0.52
N THR A 36 4.35 20.52 0.37
CA THR A 36 3.25 21.39 0.83
C THR A 36 2.65 22.15 -0.37
N VAL A 37 1.33 22.09 -0.52
CA VAL A 37 0.64 22.82 -1.60
C VAL A 37 0.58 24.32 -1.39
N SER A 38 1.09 24.81 -0.25
CA SER A 38 1.23 26.23 0.02
C SER A 38 2.22 26.89 -0.94
N TRP A 39 3.17 26.12 -1.49
CA TRP A 39 4.21 26.64 -2.38
C TRP A 39 4.64 25.59 -3.43
N PRO A 40 4.59 25.89 -4.73
CA PRO A 40 3.91 27.04 -5.34
C PRO A 40 2.37 26.80 -5.41
N GLU A 41 1.58 27.86 -5.58
CA GLU A 41 0.10 27.83 -5.49
C GLU A 41 -0.54 26.84 -6.49
N GLU A 42 0.13 26.58 -7.62
CA GLU A 42 -0.31 25.65 -8.66
C GLU A 42 -0.43 24.20 -8.17
N LEU A 43 0.32 23.81 -7.13
CA LEU A 43 0.21 22.45 -6.56
C LEU A 43 -1.16 22.19 -5.95
N LYS A 44 -1.81 23.23 -5.40
CA LYS A 44 -3.17 23.10 -4.89
C LYS A 44 -4.14 22.80 -6.03
N GLY A 45 -4.06 23.58 -7.12
CA GLY A 45 -4.87 23.35 -8.32
C GLY A 45 -4.62 21.96 -8.93
N ALA A 46 -3.36 21.50 -8.91
CA ALA A 46 -3.02 20.16 -9.37
C ALA A 46 -3.64 19.05 -8.52
N LEU A 47 -3.56 19.13 -7.18
CA LEU A 47 -4.23 18.17 -6.30
C LEU A 47 -5.75 18.22 -6.46
N ASP A 48 -6.34 19.40 -6.60
CA ASP A 48 -7.78 19.57 -6.83
C ASP A 48 -8.22 18.91 -8.14
N TYR A 49 -7.45 19.10 -9.23
CA TYR A 49 -7.66 18.41 -10.50
C TYR A 49 -7.57 16.89 -10.34
N GLN A 50 -6.48 16.39 -9.74
CA GLN A 50 -6.25 14.96 -9.55
C GLN A 50 -7.39 14.30 -8.79
N TRP A 51 -7.80 14.88 -7.66
CA TRP A 51 -8.83 14.31 -6.81
C TRP A 51 -10.25 14.51 -7.37
N ASN A 52 -10.61 15.75 -7.69
CA ASN A 52 -12.02 16.12 -7.89
C ASN A 52 -12.44 15.99 -9.35
N GLU A 53 -11.55 16.24 -10.30
CA GLU A 53 -11.88 16.19 -11.74
C GLU A 53 -11.59 14.81 -12.35
N VAL A 54 -10.56 14.10 -11.87
CA VAL A 54 -10.17 12.80 -12.43
C VAL A 54 -10.55 11.63 -11.54
N ALA A 55 -9.95 11.55 -10.34
CA ALA A 55 -9.99 10.32 -9.55
C ALA A 55 -11.39 9.99 -9.02
N ILE A 56 -12.08 10.92 -8.34
CA ILE A 56 -13.39 10.65 -7.75
C ILE A 56 -14.43 10.25 -8.82
N PRO A 57 -14.58 10.97 -9.96
CA PRO A 57 -15.51 10.55 -11.02
C PRO A 57 -15.18 9.17 -11.59
N TYR A 58 -13.90 8.88 -11.82
CA TYR A 58 -13.44 7.58 -12.30
C TYR A 58 -13.76 6.46 -11.28
N TRP A 59 -13.43 6.67 -10.01
CA TRP A 59 -13.65 5.69 -8.94
C TRP A 59 -15.13 5.44 -8.66
N ARG A 60 -16.00 6.44 -8.75
CA ARG A 60 -17.47 6.21 -8.70
C ARG A 60 -17.93 5.27 -9.81
N THR A 61 -17.36 5.42 -11.00
CA THR A 61 -17.67 4.54 -12.14
C THR A 61 -17.15 3.13 -11.90
N LEU A 62 -15.94 2.97 -11.33
CA LEU A 62 -15.39 1.66 -11.01
C LEU A 62 -16.16 0.94 -9.90
N VAL A 63 -16.53 1.64 -8.82
CA VAL A 63 -17.31 1.06 -7.71
C VAL A 63 -18.66 0.53 -8.20
N ARG A 64 -19.35 1.27 -9.07
CA ARG A 64 -20.60 0.80 -9.69
C ARG A 64 -20.38 -0.46 -10.54
N LYS A 65 -19.31 -0.49 -11.35
CA LYS A 65 -18.96 -1.68 -12.15
C LYS A 65 -18.65 -2.89 -11.28
N ALA A 66 -17.95 -2.69 -10.16
CA ALA A 66 -17.66 -3.75 -9.21
C ALA A 66 -18.96 -4.31 -8.61
N GLU A 67 -19.90 -3.44 -8.25
CA GLU A 67 -21.23 -3.83 -7.75
C GLU A 67 -22.04 -4.63 -8.79
N GLU A 68 -22.06 -4.18 -10.05
CA GLU A 68 -22.79 -4.85 -11.15
C GLU A 68 -22.34 -6.30 -11.38
N VAL A 69 -21.08 -6.63 -11.06
CA VAL A 69 -20.50 -7.96 -11.26
C VAL A 69 -20.25 -8.73 -9.96
N GLY A 70 -20.78 -8.24 -8.83
CA GLY A 70 -20.74 -8.94 -7.55
C GLY A 70 -19.45 -8.78 -6.73
N VAL A 71 -18.51 -7.93 -7.15
CA VAL A 71 -17.28 -7.65 -6.38
C VAL A 71 -17.62 -6.78 -5.16
N GLN A 72 -17.35 -7.30 -3.98
CA GLN A 72 -17.70 -6.70 -2.69
C GLN A 72 -16.58 -5.84 -2.11
N ARG A 73 -15.31 -6.13 -2.43
CA ARG A 73 -14.16 -5.46 -1.82
C ARG A 73 -13.13 -5.07 -2.88
N ILE A 74 -12.74 -3.81 -2.90
CA ILE A 74 -11.60 -3.31 -3.68
C ILE A 74 -10.54 -2.89 -2.68
N ALA A 75 -9.46 -3.66 -2.59
CA ALA A 75 -8.33 -3.44 -1.69
C ALA A 75 -7.23 -2.68 -2.46
N LEU A 76 -7.08 -1.40 -2.15
CA LEU A 76 -6.09 -0.53 -2.75
C LEU A 76 -4.75 -0.66 -2.04
N GLU A 77 -3.70 -1.03 -2.75
CA GLU A 77 -2.36 -1.07 -2.16
C GLU A 77 -1.83 0.35 -1.91
N ASN A 78 -1.42 0.63 -0.66
CA ASN A 78 -0.78 1.89 -0.32
C ASN A 78 0.63 1.95 -0.90
N PHE A 79 0.79 2.46 -2.10
CA PHE A 79 2.07 2.44 -2.80
C PHE A 79 2.54 3.86 -3.10
N SER A 80 3.85 4.12 -2.95
CA SER A 80 4.43 5.42 -3.32
C SER A 80 4.29 5.70 -4.81
N ALA A 81 4.01 6.93 -5.21
CA ALA A 81 3.62 7.25 -6.59
C ALA A 81 2.24 6.69 -7.02
N GLN A 82 1.35 6.45 -6.04
CA GLN A 82 -0.09 6.32 -6.25
C GLN A 82 -0.83 7.51 -5.61
N LEU A 83 -2.08 7.75 -6.01
CA LEU A 83 -2.92 8.78 -5.40
C LEU A 83 -3.35 8.40 -3.97
N VAL A 84 -3.64 7.12 -3.76
CA VAL A 84 -3.82 6.51 -2.44
C VAL A 84 -2.52 5.84 -2.04
N TYR A 85 -1.79 6.46 -1.12
CA TYR A 85 -0.48 5.99 -0.65
C TYR A 85 -0.41 5.85 0.87
N ASN A 86 -1.44 6.26 1.62
CA ASN A 86 -1.51 6.14 3.08
C ASN A 86 -2.97 6.10 3.59
N SER A 87 -3.16 5.96 4.90
CA SER A 87 -4.50 5.90 5.50
C SER A 87 -5.36 7.12 5.20
N GLU A 88 -4.81 8.33 5.31
CA GLU A 88 -5.53 9.58 5.07
C GLU A 88 -6.09 9.66 3.63
N THR A 89 -5.24 9.36 2.64
CA THR A 89 -5.65 9.39 1.23
C THR A 89 -6.64 8.29 0.87
N LEU A 90 -6.53 7.10 1.49
CA LEU A 90 -7.55 6.05 1.34
C LEU A 90 -8.88 6.53 1.91
N LEU A 91 -8.90 7.02 3.15
CA LEU A 91 -10.11 7.46 3.82
C LEU A 91 -10.79 8.59 3.03
N ARG A 92 -10.01 9.53 2.47
CA ARG A 92 -10.53 10.55 1.54
C ARG A 92 -11.25 9.93 0.34
N LEU A 93 -10.65 8.95 -0.32
CA LEU A 93 -11.29 8.28 -1.46
C LEU A 93 -12.53 7.50 -1.02
N ARG A 94 -12.43 6.68 0.03
CA ARG A 94 -13.51 5.87 0.61
C ARG A 94 -14.70 6.74 0.99
N SER A 95 -14.49 7.89 1.61
CA SER A 95 -15.57 8.85 1.91
C SER A 95 -16.29 9.35 0.66
N ALA A 96 -15.60 9.48 -0.48
CA ALA A 96 -16.17 9.99 -1.72
C ALA A 96 -16.90 8.94 -2.57
N VAL A 97 -16.53 7.66 -2.45
CA VAL A 97 -17.01 6.57 -3.33
C VAL A 97 -17.64 5.38 -2.60
N GLY A 98 -17.59 5.37 -1.27
CA GLY A 98 -18.27 4.39 -0.42
C GLY A 98 -17.38 3.27 0.12
N PRO A 99 -17.94 2.43 1.01
CA PRO A 99 -17.18 1.46 1.79
C PRO A 99 -16.69 0.24 1.00
N ARG A 100 -16.99 0.15 -0.31
CA ARG A 100 -16.47 -0.90 -1.19
C ARG A 100 -14.96 -0.77 -1.44
N VAL A 101 -14.39 0.41 -1.14
CA VAL A 101 -12.96 0.70 -1.25
C VAL A 101 -12.31 0.64 0.13
N GLY A 102 -11.34 -0.26 0.28
CA GLY A 102 -10.49 -0.41 1.47
C GLY A 102 -9.02 -0.52 1.08
N MET A 103 -8.15 -0.77 2.05
CA MET A 103 -6.71 -0.91 1.88
C MET A 103 -6.33 -2.37 1.65
N ASN A 104 -5.45 -2.61 0.70
CA ASN A 104 -4.46 -3.68 0.83
C ASN A 104 -3.27 -3.08 1.59
N LEU A 105 -3.21 -3.31 2.91
CA LEU A 105 -2.18 -2.71 3.74
C LEU A 105 -0.87 -3.45 3.54
N ASP A 106 0.06 -2.81 2.83
CA ASP A 106 1.46 -3.23 2.76
C ASP A 106 2.27 -2.31 3.70
N PRO A 107 2.82 -2.85 4.81
CA PRO A 107 3.51 -2.03 5.78
C PRO A 107 4.83 -1.47 5.24
N SER A 108 5.45 -2.10 4.24
CA SER A 108 6.77 -1.72 3.72
C SER A 108 6.80 -0.30 3.15
N HIS A 109 5.77 0.09 2.38
CA HIS A 109 5.66 1.44 1.81
C HIS A 109 5.55 2.51 2.90
N LEU A 110 4.74 2.25 3.94
CA LEU A 110 4.61 3.17 5.07
C LEU A 110 5.92 3.29 5.85
N MET A 111 6.62 2.17 6.07
CA MET A 111 7.88 2.16 6.81
C MET A 111 8.91 3.11 6.22
N TRP A 112 9.18 3.01 4.91
CA TRP A 112 10.19 3.88 4.30
C TRP A 112 9.73 5.34 4.22
N MET A 113 8.42 5.57 4.03
CA MET A 113 7.82 6.92 4.07
C MET A 113 7.78 7.53 5.47
N GLY A 114 8.19 6.79 6.51
CA GLY A 114 8.32 7.27 7.88
C GLY A 114 7.04 7.18 8.71
N ALA A 115 6.02 6.46 8.24
CA ALA A 115 4.81 6.17 9.00
C ALA A 115 4.94 4.86 9.80
N ASP A 116 4.13 4.71 10.85
CA ASP A 116 4.01 3.47 11.61
C ASP A 116 2.83 2.62 11.07
N PRO A 117 3.09 1.44 10.48
CA PRO A 117 2.02 0.57 9.99
C PRO A 117 1.06 0.08 11.07
N ILE A 118 1.48 -0.05 12.33
CA ILE A 118 0.60 -0.47 13.44
C ILE A 118 -0.42 0.62 13.74
N CYS A 119 0.01 1.89 13.75
CA CYS A 119 -0.91 3.02 13.87
C CYS A 119 -1.84 3.11 12.65
N ALA A 120 -1.34 2.80 11.44
CA ALA A 120 -2.16 2.78 10.24
C ALA A 120 -3.28 1.73 10.31
N VAL A 121 -3.02 0.54 10.88
CA VAL A 121 -4.07 -0.47 11.15
C VAL A 121 -5.18 0.12 12.02
N GLN A 122 -4.82 0.80 13.11
CA GLN A 122 -5.79 1.38 14.04
C GLN A 122 -6.62 2.50 13.40
N GLU A 123 -5.99 3.35 12.59
CA GLU A 123 -6.66 4.43 11.85
C GLU A 123 -7.62 3.88 10.78
N LEU A 124 -7.22 2.81 10.10
CA LEU A 124 -8.00 2.21 9.02
C LEU A 124 -9.18 1.37 9.54
N GLY A 125 -9.00 0.65 10.65
CA GLY A 125 -10.02 -0.22 11.24
C GLY A 125 -10.62 -1.19 10.21
N ASP A 126 -11.93 -1.09 9.99
CA ASP A 126 -12.70 -1.93 9.06
C ASP A 126 -12.33 -1.72 7.58
N ALA A 127 -11.56 -0.68 7.27
CA ALA A 127 -11.10 -0.41 5.92
C ALA A 127 -9.90 -1.28 5.51
N VAL A 128 -9.28 -2.07 6.40
CA VAL A 128 -8.24 -3.05 6.01
C VAL A 128 -8.90 -4.28 5.37
N PHE A 129 -8.77 -4.42 4.05
CA PHE A 129 -9.40 -5.49 3.27
C PHE A 129 -8.45 -6.61 2.86
N HIS A 130 -7.17 -6.29 2.76
CA HIS A 130 -6.11 -7.24 2.50
C HIS A 130 -4.81 -6.76 3.16
N VAL A 131 -3.85 -7.67 3.32
CA VAL A 131 -2.54 -7.36 3.88
C VAL A 131 -1.48 -8.05 3.06
N HIS A 132 -0.48 -7.29 2.63
CA HIS A 132 0.78 -7.84 2.14
C HIS A 132 1.81 -7.85 3.28
N ALA A 133 2.44 -9.01 3.51
CA ALA A 133 3.61 -9.13 4.36
C ALA A 133 4.86 -8.90 3.52
N LYS A 134 5.34 -7.66 3.57
CA LYS A 134 6.56 -7.18 2.93
C LYS A 134 7.30 -6.28 3.91
N ASP A 135 8.62 -6.28 3.85
CA ASP A 135 9.44 -5.59 4.85
C ASP A 135 10.37 -4.57 4.19
N THR A 136 10.83 -3.61 4.98
CA THR A 136 11.75 -2.54 4.55
C THR A 136 12.89 -2.45 5.55
N ARG A 137 14.12 -2.45 5.02
CA ARG A 137 15.31 -2.15 5.81
C ARG A 137 15.89 -0.81 5.37
N PHE A 138 16.11 0.09 6.33
CA PHE A 138 16.92 1.28 6.11
C PHE A 138 18.40 0.92 6.10
N GLU A 139 19.11 1.35 5.07
CA GLU A 139 20.57 1.21 4.97
C GLU A 139 21.21 2.39 5.72
N SER A 140 21.54 2.15 6.99
CA SER A 140 21.79 3.19 8.00
C SER A 140 22.73 4.32 7.55
N ALA A 141 23.85 4.01 6.90
CA ALA A 141 24.79 5.03 6.45
C ALA A 141 24.20 5.95 5.37
N ALA A 142 23.52 5.40 4.37
CA ALA A 142 22.95 6.17 3.28
C ALA A 142 21.68 6.91 3.71
N ALA A 143 20.81 6.26 4.49
CA ALA A 143 19.59 6.86 5.02
C ALA A 143 19.87 8.03 5.97
N GLN A 144 20.88 7.92 6.85
CA GLN A 144 21.22 9.00 7.79
C GLN A 144 21.77 10.24 7.09
N VAL A 145 22.44 10.08 5.95
CA VAL A 145 23.03 11.20 5.21
C VAL A 145 22.01 11.82 4.25
N ASN A 146 21.23 11.01 3.54
CA ASN A 146 20.40 11.48 2.43
C ASN A 146 18.89 11.49 2.75
N GLY A 147 18.46 10.87 3.85
CA GLY A 147 17.06 10.54 4.08
C GLY A 147 16.58 9.37 3.22
N ALA A 148 15.28 9.11 3.28
CA ALA A 148 14.64 8.00 2.59
C ALA A 148 14.27 8.29 1.13
N LEU A 149 14.03 9.55 0.76
CA LEU A 149 13.65 9.90 -0.61
C LEU A 149 14.84 9.73 -1.56
N GLU A 150 14.68 8.88 -2.57
CA GLU A 150 15.68 8.68 -3.62
C GLU A 150 15.05 8.26 -4.95
N THR A 151 15.83 8.35 -6.02
CA THR A 151 15.43 7.97 -7.39
C THR A 151 16.35 6.90 -8.00
N LYS A 152 17.14 6.21 -7.15
CA LYS A 152 18.10 5.21 -7.60
C LYS A 152 17.39 3.94 -8.07
N PRO A 153 17.91 3.26 -9.11
CA PRO A 153 17.42 1.93 -9.51
C PRO A 153 17.48 0.93 -8.34
N VAL A 154 16.49 0.03 -8.31
CA VAL A 154 16.31 -0.94 -7.22
C VAL A 154 17.46 -1.95 -7.12
N GLU A 155 18.17 -2.18 -8.22
CA GLU A 155 19.30 -3.09 -8.36
C GLU A 155 20.57 -2.55 -7.68
N LEU A 156 20.65 -1.25 -7.40
CA LEU A 156 21.80 -0.62 -6.73
C LEU A 156 21.75 -0.83 -5.21
N VAL A 157 21.42 -2.04 -4.76
CA VAL A 157 21.08 -2.39 -3.36
C VAL A 157 22.01 -1.76 -2.33
N THR A 158 23.32 -1.73 -2.57
CA THR A 158 24.34 -1.22 -1.63
C THR A 158 24.50 0.31 -1.63
N ALA A 159 24.00 1.00 -2.64
CA ALA A 159 24.08 2.46 -2.77
C ALA A 159 22.75 3.17 -2.40
N ARG A 160 21.71 2.39 -2.11
CA ARG A 160 20.37 2.87 -1.77
C ARG A 160 20.25 3.26 -0.30
N SER A 161 19.28 4.12 0.00
CA SER A 161 18.99 4.52 1.39
C SER A 161 18.15 3.48 2.14
N TRP A 162 17.40 2.66 1.41
CA TRP A 162 16.58 1.59 1.95
C TRP A 162 16.31 0.56 0.85
N ASN A 163 15.97 -0.65 1.26
CA ASN A 163 15.61 -1.74 0.36
C ASN A 163 14.39 -2.49 0.90
N TYR A 164 13.55 -2.96 -0.02
CA TYR A 164 12.62 -4.04 0.31
C TYR A 164 13.42 -5.32 0.56
N VAL A 165 13.01 -6.05 1.59
CA VAL A 165 13.70 -7.27 2.06
C VAL A 165 12.68 -8.30 2.49
N ALA A 166 13.12 -9.55 2.63
CA ALA A 166 12.29 -10.59 3.22
C ALA A 166 11.81 -10.20 4.64
N VAL A 167 10.62 -10.67 5.01
CA VAL A 167 10.00 -10.43 6.32
C VAL A 167 10.92 -10.93 7.43
N GLY A 168 11.23 -10.05 8.39
CA GLY A 168 12.16 -10.33 9.48
C GLY A 168 13.55 -9.70 9.30
N LEU A 169 13.91 -9.28 8.08
CA LEU A 169 15.21 -8.67 7.80
C LEU A 169 15.20 -7.14 7.90
N GLY A 170 14.02 -6.51 7.84
CA GLY A 170 13.84 -5.09 8.12
C GLY A 170 13.39 -4.88 9.56
N ARG A 171 12.19 -5.36 9.88
CA ARG A 171 11.62 -5.40 11.23
C ARG A 171 11.76 -6.80 11.82
N GLY A 172 12.17 -6.86 13.09
CA GLY A 172 12.31 -8.13 13.81
C GLY A 172 10.96 -8.80 14.13
N ILE A 173 11.03 -10.06 14.55
CA ILE A 173 9.87 -10.89 14.88
C ILE A 173 8.90 -10.25 15.88
N ASP A 174 9.41 -9.54 16.89
CA ASP A 174 8.55 -8.91 17.91
C ASP A 174 7.67 -7.82 17.31
N TRP A 175 8.20 -7.05 16.35
CA TRP A 175 7.40 -6.05 15.62
C TRP A 175 6.33 -6.72 14.77
N TRP A 176 6.67 -7.80 14.05
CA TRP A 176 5.71 -8.56 13.24
C TRP A 176 4.60 -9.19 14.09
N LYS A 177 4.92 -9.69 15.29
CA LYS A 177 3.92 -10.12 16.28
C LYS A 177 3.00 -8.98 16.69
N SER A 178 3.53 -7.79 16.97
CA SER A 178 2.71 -6.62 17.31
C SER A 178 1.82 -6.18 16.15
N PHE A 179 2.31 -6.22 14.91
CA PHE A 179 1.54 -5.87 13.72
C PHE A 179 0.38 -6.85 13.49
N ILE A 180 0.64 -8.17 13.54
CA ILE A 180 -0.42 -9.19 13.41
C ILE A 180 -1.41 -9.11 14.57
N TYR A 181 -0.93 -8.85 15.79
CA TYR A 181 -1.81 -8.64 16.94
C TYR A 181 -2.73 -7.43 16.72
N ALA A 182 -2.19 -6.30 16.25
CA ALA A 182 -2.97 -5.11 15.94
C ALA A 182 -4.02 -5.34 14.83
N LEU A 183 -3.67 -6.12 13.79
CA LEU A 183 -4.63 -6.53 12.77
C LEU A 183 -5.79 -7.31 13.40
N LYS A 184 -5.48 -8.34 14.20
CA LYS A 184 -6.49 -9.19 14.85
C LYS A 184 -7.37 -8.39 15.82
N THR A 185 -6.78 -7.53 16.65
CA THR A 185 -7.56 -6.70 17.59
C THR A 185 -8.38 -5.62 16.91
N SER A 186 -8.02 -5.23 15.68
CA SER A 186 -8.80 -4.29 14.85
C SER A 186 -9.87 -5.00 14.02
N GLY A 187 -10.03 -6.32 14.16
CA GLY A 187 -11.08 -7.11 13.51
C GLY A 187 -10.70 -7.65 12.12
N TYR A 188 -9.43 -7.60 11.73
CA TYR A 188 -8.97 -8.23 10.50
C TYR A 188 -8.81 -9.74 10.70
N ASP A 189 -9.55 -10.51 9.89
CA ASP A 189 -9.62 -11.98 9.95
C ASP A 189 -9.58 -12.57 8.53
N ASP A 190 -8.64 -12.12 7.71
CA ASP A 190 -8.47 -12.53 6.31
C ASP A 190 -6.97 -12.80 6.04
N PHE A 191 -6.60 -13.17 4.81
CA PHE A 191 -5.26 -13.63 4.48
C PHE A 191 -4.16 -12.56 4.69
N ILE A 192 -3.00 -13.00 5.16
CA ILE A 192 -1.75 -12.23 5.09
C ILE A 192 -0.94 -12.81 3.92
N SER A 193 -0.83 -12.08 2.82
CA SER A 193 -0.17 -12.53 1.59
C SER A 193 1.30 -12.15 1.60
N ILE A 194 2.21 -13.09 1.34
CA ILE A 194 3.65 -12.78 1.30
C ILE A 194 4.00 -12.19 -0.07
N GLU A 195 4.54 -10.97 -0.07
CA GLU A 195 5.11 -10.34 -1.26
C GLU A 195 6.63 -10.23 -1.11
N VAL A 196 7.37 -10.90 -2.01
CA VAL A 196 8.83 -10.94 -1.94
C VAL A 196 9.43 -10.04 -3.00
N GLU A 197 10.07 -8.95 -2.55
CA GLU A 197 10.88 -8.06 -3.38
C GLU A 197 12.28 -7.87 -2.76
N ASP A 198 13.00 -8.97 -2.57
CA ASP A 198 14.37 -8.97 -2.05
C ASP A 198 15.37 -9.23 -3.18
N PHE A 199 16.10 -8.19 -3.57
CA PHE A 199 17.09 -8.24 -4.66
C PHE A 199 18.41 -8.94 -4.26
N VAL A 200 18.57 -9.32 -2.99
CA VAL A 200 19.75 -10.06 -2.51
C VAL A 200 19.46 -11.56 -2.41
N LEU A 201 18.36 -11.94 -1.75
CA LEU A 201 18.00 -13.34 -1.53
C LEU A 201 17.31 -13.99 -2.72
N GLY A 202 16.67 -13.18 -3.58
CA GLY A 202 15.81 -13.67 -4.66
C GLY A 202 14.53 -14.32 -4.14
N GLN A 203 13.62 -14.64 -5.06
CA GLN A 203 12.23 -14.98 -4.73
C GLN A 203 12.10 -16.19 -3.78
N ARG A 204 12.78 -17.31 -4.06
CA ARG A 204 12.57 -18.54 -3.30
C ARG A 204 13.14 -18.47 -1.88
N ALA A 205 14.35 -17.94 -1.72
CA ALA A 205 14.96 -17.82 -0.40
C ALA A 205 14.28 -16.73 0.43
N GLY A 206 13.88 -15.61 -0.20
CA GLY A 206 13.08 -14.59 0.44
C GLY A 206 11.74 -15.13 0.93
N LEU A 207 11.02 -15.93 0.13
CA LEU A 207 9.78 -16.56 0.53
C LEU A 207 9.96 -17.48 1.75
N GLN A 208 10.99 -18.32 1.74
CA GLN A 208 11.27 -19.24 2.85
C GLN A 208 11.63 -18.49 4.14
N ALA A 209 12.44 -17.44 4.03
CA ALA A 209 12.79 -16.59 5.17
C ALA A 209 11.54 -15.90 5.74
N SER A 210 10.72 -15.29 4.89
CA SER A 210 9.49 -14.63 5.29
C SER A 210 8.52 -15.61 5.98
N LEU A 211 8.33 -16.79 5.41
CA LEU A 211 7.43 -17.81 5.95
C LEU A 211 7.88 -18.25 7.36
N SER A 212 9.17 -18.50 7.55
CA SER A 212 9.72 -18.91 8.85
C SER A 212 9.46 -17.89 9.96
N VAL A 213 9.44 -16.60 9.63
CA VAL A 213 9.14 -15.53 10.59
C VAL A 213 7.64 -15.45 10.85
N LEU A 214 6.82 -15.45 9.80
CA LEU A 214 5.37 -15.32 9.92
C LEU A 214 4.72 -16.51 10.65
N GLU A 215 5.20 -17.74 10.43
CA GLU A 215 4.74 -18.92 11.17
C GLU A 215 4.91 -18.77 12.69
N GLN A 216 5.94 -18.04 13.13
CA GLN A 216 6.17 -17.77 14.55
C GLN A 216 5.35 -16.57 15.09
N CYS A 217 4.75 -15.79 14.19
CA CYS A 217 3.92 -14.64 14.54
C CYS A 217 2.43 -14.98 14.57
N LEU A 218 2.01 -16.02 13.84
CA LEU A 218 0.65 -16.52 13.88
C LEU A 218 0.39 -17.22 15.21
N PHE A 219 -0.68 -16.81 15.89
CA PHE A 219 -1.15 -17.45 17.10
C PHE A 219 -1.97 -18.68 16.71
N ALA A 220 -1.65 -19.84 17.28
CA ALA A 220 -2.49 -21.02 17.10
C ALA A 220 -3.91 -20.71 17.61
N GLU A 221 -4.91 -21.00 16.79
CA GLU A 221 -6.31 -21.02 17.23
C GLU A 221 -6.59 -22.39 17.85
N GLU A 222 -7.30 -22.42 18.98
CA GLU A 222 -7.79 -23.66 19.61
C GLU A 222 -8.95 -24.27 18.82
#